data_AF-A0A5P9GPK6-F1
#
_entry.id   AF-A0A5P9GPK6-F1
#
_cell.length_a   1.000
_cell.length_b   1.000
_cell.length_c   1.000
_cell.angle_alpha   90.00
_cell.angle_beta   90.00
_cell.angle_gamma   90.00
#
_symmetry.space_group_name_H-M   'P 1'
#
loop_
_entity.id
_entity.type
_entity.pdbx_description
1 polymer ?
#
loop_
_entity_poly.entity_id
_entity_poly.type
_entity_poly.pdbx_seq_one_letter_code
_entity_poly.pdbx_strand_id
1 'polypeptide(L)' 'MSVYSFRGSGPDQWSSPRPYRDPSLRRYHYGKIQPMEEDRPGFFARLVRAG' A
#
# COMPACT_ATOMS: atom_id res chain seq x y z
N MET A 1 20.09 -22.51 -22.92
CA MET A 1 20.71 -21.56 -21.98
C MET A 1 19.62 -20.62 -21.50
N SER A 2 19.31 -20.59 -20.21
CA SER A 2 18.37 -19.61 -19.67
C SER A 2 19.03 -18.22 -19.72
N VAL A 3 18.34 -17.26 -20.32
CA VAL A 3 18.78 -15.86 -20.33
C VAL A 3 18.62 -15.33 -18.91
N TYR A 4 19.68 -15.41 -18.10
CA TYR A 4 19.70 -14.80 -16.78
C TYR A 4 19.67 -13.28 -16.93
N SER A 5 18.48 -12.67 -16.76
CA SER A 5 18.36 -11.23 -16.66
C SER A 5 18.65 -10.79 -15.23
N PHE A 6 19.83 -10.23 -14.98
CA PHE A 6 20.10 -9.52 -13.73
C PHE A 6 19.31 -8.21 -13.73
N ARG A 7 18.27 -8.12 -12.92
CA ARG A 7 17.63 -6.84 -12.58
C ARG A 7 18.38 -6.29 -11.38
N GLY A 8 19.32 -5.38 -11.61
CA GLY A 8 19.91 -4.61 -10.52
C GLY A 8 18.82 -3.84 -9.78
N SER A 9 18.87 -3.80 -8.44
CA SER A 9 18.03 -2.88 -7.69
C SER A 9 18.52 -1.47 -7.98
N GLY A 10 17.66 -0.62 -8.56
CA GLY A 10 17.91 0.81 -8.57
C GLY A 10 18.08 1.34 -7.15
N PRO A 11 18.65 2.54 -6.98
CA PRO A 11 18.78 3.17 -5.66
C PRO A 11 17.42 3.18 -4.96
N ASP A 12 17.43 2.77 -3.69
CA ASP A 12 16.22 2.81 -2.88
C ASP A 12 15.79 4.27 -2.65
N GLN A 13 14.56 4.47 -2.17
CA GLN A 13 14.05 5.82 -1.93
C GLN A 13 14.77 6.55 -0.79
N TRP A 14 15.61 5.85 -0.02
CA TRP A 14 16.42 6.43 1.04
C TRP A 14 17.74 6.99 0.51
N SER A 15 18.36 6.30 -0.45
CA SER A 15 19.57 6.74 -1.16
C SER A 15 19.28 7.75 -2.27
N SER A 16 18.07 7.73 -2.85
CA SER A 16 17.61 8.71 -3.83
C SER A 16 16.19 9.20 -3.47
N PRO A 17 16.08 10.28 -2.67
CA PRO A 17 14.78 10.79 -2.25
C PRO A 17 13.97 11.23 -3.47
N ARG A 18 12.67 10.88 -3.46
CA ARG A 18 11.76 11.31 -4.52
C ARG A 18 11.61 12.84 -4.51
N PRO A 19 11.44 13.47 -5.69
CA PRO A 19 11.08 14.88 -5.78
C PRO A 19 9.83 15.19 -4.94
N TYR A 20 9.75 16.43 -4.45
CA TYR A 20 8.58 16.90 -3.72
C TYR A 20 7.30 16.63 -4.52
N ARG A 21 6.29 16.10 -3.82
CA ARG A 21 4.94 15.91 -4.35
C ARG A 21 3.97 16.56 -3.40
N ASP A 22 3.06 17.36 -3.95
CA ASP A 22 2.04 18.02 -3.16
C ASP A 22 1.20 16.99 -2.38
N PRO A 23 1.18 17.04 -1.03
CA PRO A 23 0.40 16.12 -0.21
C PRO A 23 -1.11 16.26 -0.42
N SER A 24 -1.59 17.42 -0.90
CA SER A 24 -3.01 17.66 -1.19
C SER A 24 -3.54 16.74 -2.31
N LEU A 25 -2.68 16.40 -3.27
CA LEU A 25 -3.02 15.53 -4.41
C LEU A 25 -3.07 14.05 -4.04
N ARG A 26 -2.70 13.68 -2.80
CA ARG A 26 -2.66 12.28 -2.35
C ARG A 26 -4.01 11.58 -2.55
N ARG A 27 -5.13 12.25 -2.22
CA ARG A 27 -6.47 11.67 -2.39
C ARG A 27 -6.85 11.46 -3.85
N TYR A 28 -6.45 12.36 -4.74
CA TYR A 28 -6.68 12.23 -6.18
C TYR A 28 -5.92 11.03 -6.75
N HIS A 29 -4.68 10.81 -6.31
CA HIS A 29 -3.83 9.75 -6.83
C HIS A 29 -4.09 8.36 -6.24
N TYR A 30 -4.42 8.26 -4.96
CA TYR A 30 -4.52 6.97 -4.24
C TYR A 30 -5.93 6.67 -3.72
N GLY A 31 -6.88 7.58 -3.89
CA GLY A 31 -8.24 7.42 -3.40
C GLY A 31 -8.36 7.65 -1.88
N LYS A 32 -9.43 7.09 -1.30
CA LYS A 32 -9.75 7.23 0.12
C LYS A 32 -8.85 6.32 0.97
N ILE A 33 -8.40 6.82 2.11
CA ILE A 33 -7.71 6.02 3.13
C ILE A 33 -8.64 4.91 3.59
N GLN A 34 -8.21 3.66 3.39
CA GLN A 34 -8.85 2.47 3.91
C GLN A 34 -8.57 2.36 5.42
N PRO A 35 -9.57 2.24 6.30
CA PRO A 35 -9.33 1.88 7.70
C PRO A 35 -8.55 0.57 7.79
N MET A 36 -7.61 0.52 8.73
CA MET A 36 -6.77 -0.65 8.99
C MET A 36 -7.57 -1.89 9.45
N GLU A 37 -8.81 -1.68 9.89
CA GLU A 37 -9.71 -2.70 10.42
C GLU A 37 -10.71 -3.24 9.38
N GLU A 38 -10.66 -2.81 8.11
CA GLU A 38 -11.58 -3.30 7.06
C GLU A 38 -11.51 -4.83 6.88
N ASP A 39 -10.34 -5.44 7.09
CA ASP A 39 -10.14 -6.89 7.04
C ASP A 39 -10.52 -7.62 8.35
N ARG A 40 -10.82 -6.88 9.42
CA ARG A 40 -11.31 -7.48 10.66
C ARG A 40 -12.83 -7.50 10.61
N PRO A 41 -13.48 -8.64 10.90
CA PRO A 41 -14.92 -8.61 11.08
C PRO A 41 -15.23 -7.59 12.17
N GLY A 42 -15.98 -6.55 11.81
CA GLY A 42 -16.46 -5.54 12.75
C GLY A 42 -17.19 -6.20 13.91
N PHE A 43 -17.32 -5.50 15.04
CA PHE A 43 -17.91 -6.05 16.27
C PHE A 43 -19.22 -6.83 16.02
N PHE A 44 -20.13 -6.26 15.21
CA PHE A 44 -21.39 -6.91 14.84
C PHE A 44 -21.22 -8.11 13.89
N ALA A 45 -20.25 -8.08 12.97
CA ALA A 45 -19.94 -9.21 12.11
C ALA A 45 -19.40 -10.42 12.90
N ARG A 46 -18.74 -10.18 14.05
CA ARG A 46 -18.33 -11.24 14.99
C ARG A 46 -19.50 -11.83 15.75
N LEU A 47 -20.46 -10.98 16.15
CA LEU A 47 -21.61 -11.39 16.95
C LEU A 47 -22.61 -12.22 16.14
N VAL A 48 -22.86 -11.85 14.88
CA VAL A 48 -23.83 -12.53 13.99
C VAL A 48 -23.31 -13.87 13.45
N ARG A 49 -21.98 -14.08 13.36
CA ARG A 49 -21.39 -15.36 12.92
C ARG A 49 -21.27 -16.39 14.05
N ALA A 50 -21.46 -15.97 15.31
CA ALA A 50 -21.32 -16.82 16.49
C ALA A 50 -22.65 -17.42 16.99
N GLY A 51 -23.75 -17.26 16.23
CA GLY A 51 -25.03 -17.95 16.45
C GLY A 51 -25.37 -18.84 15.27
#